data_AF-A0A939YTS7-F1
#
_entry.id   AF-A0A939YTS7-F1
#
_cell.length_a   1.000
_cell.length_b   1.000
_cell.length_c   1.000
_cell.angle_alpha   90.00
_cell.angle_beta   90.00
_cell.angle_gamma   90.00
#
_symmetry.space_group_name_H-M   'P 1'
#
loop_
_entity.id
_entity.type
_entity.pdbx_description
1 polymer ?
#
loop_
_entity_poly.entity_id
_entity_poly.type
_entity_poly.pdbx_seq_one_letter_code
_entity_poly.pdbx_strand_id
1 'polypeptide(L)'
;MDIKTILEDSYTEIEKKHARDTKRIGWGRYTDVLYSFTALFAVGVYIYNKGHGYHGDIYKYIKTADGKRQNLWSRSYLLELYDTSPQSKWMTELCKVITPLAEVYDSIGNLFPIYPGGNQFKGTCGCLDMPDIFFRNEQVLKLELFYTSELLHTDPLLDDIINNPLVNDVSGMFSLDKKKYKTLINNIANRIKKRSSEIGMLLPQNNT
;
A
#
# COMPACT_ATOMS: atom_id res chain seq x y z
N MET A 1 -3.74 -0.45 13.98
CA MET A 1 -2.35 -0.81 14.38
C MET A 1 -1.56 0.48 14.48
N ASP A 2 -0.57 0.62 15.36
CA ASP A 2 0.27 1.83 15.33
C ASP A 2 1.35 1.73 14.23
N ILE A 3 1.94 2.86 13.87
CA ILE A 3 2.90 2.97 12.76
C ILE A 3 4.13 2.11 13.02
N LYS A 4 4.64 2.08 14.26
CA LYS A 4 5.85 1.35 14.60
C LYS A 4 5.62 -0.15 14.46
N THR A 5 4.52 -0.65 15.01
CA THR A 5 4.11 -2.04 14.86
C THR A 5 4.00 -2.44 13.38
N ILE A 6 3.41 -1.61 12.52
CA ILE A 6 3.36 -1.89 11.06
C ILE A 6 4.77 -1.91 10.45
N LEU A 7 5.66 -1.02 10.88
CA LEU A 7 7.06 -0.96 10.42
C LEU A 7 7.93 -2.07 11.04
N GLU A 8 7.48 -2.80 12.04
CA GLU A 8 8.13 -3.98 12.64
C GLU A 8 7.57 -5.33 12.13
N ASP A 9 6.24 -5.43 11.92
CA ASP A 9 5.52 -6.65 11.51
C ASP A 9 5.58 -7.00 10.01
N SER A 10 5.85 -8.26 9.67
CA SER A 10 5.77 -8.73 8.27
C SER A 10 4.33 -8.71 7.75
N TYR A 11 4.14 -8.26 6.49
CA TYR A 11 2.88 -8.32 5.72
C TYR A 11 2.09 -9.64 5.86
N THR A 12 2.83 -10.75 6.05
CA THR A 12 2.32 -12.11 6.24
C THR A 12 1.34 -12.26 7.42
N GLU A 13 1.31 -11.32 8.36
CA GLU A 13 0.38 -11.33 9.50
C GLU A 13 -1.07 -11.05 9.06
N ILE A 14 -1.30 -10.09 8.15
CA ILE A 14 -2.65 -9.67 7.73
C ILE A 14 -3.34 -10.78 6.93
N GLU A 15 -2.64 -11.35 5.97
CA GLU A 15 -3.13 -12.47 5.16
C GLU A 15 -3.50 -13.67 6.03
N LYS A 16 -2.63 -14.02 6.99
CA LYS A 16 -2.90 -15.12 7.94
C LYS A 16 -4.10 -14.80 8.84
N LYS A 17 -4.21 -13.58 9.35
CA LYS A 17 -5.29 -13.14 10.22
C LYS A 17 -6.66 -13.27 9.54
N HIS A 18 -6.74 -12.91 8.26
CA HIS A 18 -7.99 -12.93 7.49
C HIS A 18 -8.16 -14.18 6.60
N ALA A 19 -7.28 -15.18 6.72
CA ALA A 19 -7.30 -16.39 5.88
C ALA A 19 -8.64 -17.15 5.93
N ARG A 20 -9.31 -17.15 7.09
CA ARG A 20 -10.63 -17.78 7.24
C ARG A 20 -11.70 -17.05 6.44
N ASP A 21 -11.74 -15.72 6.56
CA ASP A 21 -12.78 -14.90 5.95
C ASP A 21 -12.59 -14.79 4.43
N THR A 22 -11.36 -14.62 3.96
CA THR A 22 -11.01 -14.65 2.54
C THR A 22 -11.38 -15.98 1.88
N LYS A 23 -11.19 -17.12 2.57
CA LYS A 23 -11.67 -18.42 2.10
C LYS A 23 -13.19 -18.50 2.01
N ARG A 24 -13.93 -17.90 2.96
CA ARG A 24 -15.41 -17.93 2.99
C ARG A 24 -16.03 -17.14 1.85
N ILE A 25 -15.41 -16.03 1.45
CA ILE A 25 -15.86 -15.19 0.32
C ILE A 25 -15.32 -15.67 -1.04
N GLY A 26 -14.65 -16.83 -1.09
CA GLY A 26 -14.25 -17.45 -2.35
C GLY A 26 -12.97 -16.87 -2.99
N TRP A 27 -12.16 -16.10 -2.25
CA TRP A 27 -10.91 -15.52 -2.77
C TRP A 27 -9.79 -16.54 -3.01
N GLY A 28 -10.06 -17.83 -2.80
CA GLY A 28 -9.13 -18.91 -3.10
C GLY A 28 -8.01 -19.04 -2.06
N ARG A 29 -6.84 -19.52 -2.50
CA ARG A 29 -5.68 -19.81 -1.64
C ARG A 29 -4.66 -18.68 -1.56
N TYR A 30 -4.78 -17.68 -2.42
CA TYR A 30 -3.76 -16.66 -2.63
C TYR A 30 -4.40 -15.30 -2.50
N THR A 31 -3.96 -14.55 -1.50
CA THR A 31 -4.35 -13.18 -1.24
C THR A 31 -3.10 -12.37 -0.97
N ASP A 32 -3.14 -11.10 -1.29
CA ASP A 32 -2.04 -10.17 -1.02
C ASP A 32 -2.57 -8.86 -0.44
N VAL A 33 -1.67 -8.10 0.18
CA VAL A 33 -1.96 -6.77 0.69
C VAL A 33 -2.18 -5.80 -0.47
N LEU A 34 -3.36 -5.19 -0.53
CA LEU A 34 -3.78 -4.30 -1.61
C LEU A 34 -2.92 -3.03 -1.67
N TYR A 35 -2.79 -2.29 -0.56
CA TYR A 35 -1.91 -1.11 -0.46
C TYR A 35 -0.76 -1.36 0.50
N SER A 36 0.48 -1.18 0.04
CA SER A 36 1.67 -1.27 0.89
C SER A 36 1.83 -0.06 1.81
N PHE A 37 1.81 -0.29 3.13
CA PHE A 37 2.08 0.78 4.11
C PHE A 37 3.52 1.26 4.01
N THR A 38 4.49 0.35 3.88
CA THR A 38 5.90 0.73 3.77
C THR A 38 6.12 1.59 2.53
N ALA A 39 5.47 1.27 1.41
CA ALA A 39 5.59 2.07 0.20
C ALA A 39 5.02 3.48 0.41
N LEU A 40 3.80 3.59 0.93
CA LEU A 40 3.18 4.89 1.19
C LEU A 40 3.98 5.71 2.21
N PHE A 41 4.48 5.08 3.28
CA PHE A 41 5.34 5.74 4.26
C PHE A 41 6.65 6.26 3.65
N ALA A 42 7.30 5.49 2.79
CA ALA A 42 8.49 5.91 2.04
C ALA A 42 8.23 7.15 1.17
N VAL A 43 7.11 7.19 0.45
CA VAL A 43 6.68 8.36 -0.33
C VAL A 43 6.48 9.57 0.58
N GLY A 44 5.82 9.37 1.72
CA GLY A 44 5.63 10.39 2.74
C GLY A 44 6.94 10.94 3.29
N VAL A 45 7.89 10.07 3.63
CA VAL A 45 9.25 10.45 4.04
C VAL A 45 9.89 11.33 2.97
N TYR A 46 9.84 10.89 1.71
CA TYR A 46 10.39 11.68 0.61
C TYR A 46 9.74 13.07 0.55
N ILE A 47 8.41 13.16 0.50
CA ILE A 47 7.66 14.44 0.36
C ILE A 47 7.90 15.39 1.52
N TYR A 48 7.89 14.90 2.76
CA TYR A 48 8.02 15.74 3.95
C TYR A 48 9.47 16.12 4.23
N ASN A 49 10.43 15.36 3.70
CA ASN A 49 11.86 15.55 3.94
C ASN A 49 12.63 16.12 2.72
N LYS A 50 11.96 16.44 1.59
CA LYS A 50 12.57 17.03 0.38
C LYS A 50 13.49 18.24 0.67
N GLY A 51 13.19 19.02 1.70
CA GLY A 51 13.94 20.22 2.07
C GLY A 51 15.23 20.00 2.89
N HIS A 52 15.53 18.77 3.31
CA HIS A 52 16.64 18.46 4.23
C HIS A 52 17.82 17.72 3.57
N GLY A 53 18.15 18.05 2.31
CA GLY A 53 19.33 17.51 1.62
C GLY A 53 19.12 16.19 0.89
N TYR A 54 17.87 15.82 0.60
CA TYR A 54 17.53 14.64 -0.19
C TYR A 54 17.76 14.90 -1.68
N HIS A 55 18.75 14.23 -2.26
CA HIS A 55 19.07 14.32 -3.68
C HIS A 55 19.28 12.91 -4.23
N GLY A 56 18.46 12.43 -5.16
CA GLY A 56 18.64 11.08 -5.71
C GLY A 56 17.60 10.67 -6.74
N ASP A 57 17.85 9.53 -7.40
CA ASP A 57 16.90 8.85 -8.29
C ASP A 57 15.68 8.41 -7.48
N ILE A 58 14.66 9.26 -7.58
CA ILE A 58 13.36 9.29 -6.89
C ILE A 58 12.66 7.93 -6.75
N TYR A 59 13.03 6.94 -7.56
CA TYR A 59 12.28 5.70 -7.70
C TYR A 59 12.76 4.57 -6.80
N LYS A 60 14.01 4.61 -6.29
CA LYS A 60 14.53 3.54 -5.40
C LYS A 60 15.51 4.00 -4.33
N TYR A 61 16.26 5.08 -4.57
CA TYR A 61 17.36 5.44 -3.70
C TYR A 61 17.38 6.92 -3.40
N ILE A 62 17.66 7.24 -2.14
CA ILE A 62 17.90 8.58 -1.64
C ILE A 62 19.37 8.71 -1.25
N LYS A 63 19.90 9.93 -1.33
CA LYS A 63 21.17 10.27 -0.70
C LYS A 63 20.89 10.92 0.65
N THR A 64 21.41 10.35 1.71
CA THR A 64 21.31 10.89 3.07
C THR A 64 22.27 12.06 3.26
N ALA A 65 22.12 12.82 4.35
CA ALA A 65 22.95 14.00 4.64
C ALA A 65 24.45 13.67 4.79
N ASP A 66 24.78 12.45 5.24
CA ASP A 66 26.15 11.92 5.29
C ASP A 66 26.67 11.39 3.94
N GLY A 67 25.89 11.58 2.87
CA GLY A 67 26.25 11.24 1.50
C GLY A 67 26.06 9.77 1.12
N LYS A 68 25.56 8.92 2.03
CA LYS A 68 25.30 7.50 1.72
C LYS A 68 24.08 7.33 0.83
N ARG A 69 24.13 6.31 -0.03
CA ARG A 69 22.99 5.89 -0.85
C ARG A 69 22.18 4.89 -0.06
N GLN A 70 20.92 5.23 0.19
CA GLN A 70 20.00 4.41 0.96
C GLN A 70 18.80 4.01 0.12
N ASN A 71 18.41 2.74 0.21
CA ASN A 71 17.16 2.26 -0.40
C ASN A 71 15.99 2.81 0.43
N LEU A 72 15.19 3.68 -0.18
CA LEU A 72 14.04 4.33 0.47
C LEU A 72 12.96 3.32 0.88
N TRP A 73 12.92 2.17 0.20
CA TRP A 73 11.98 1.08 0.46
C TRP A 73 12.48 0.10 1.53
N SER A 74 13.70 0.29 2.04
CA SER A 74 14.24 -0.59 3.06
C SER A 74 13.49 -0.39 4.37
N ARG A 75 12.75 -1.41 4.79
CA ARG A 75 12.03 -1.43 6.06
C ARG A 75 12.93 -1.07 7.26
N SER A 76 14.11 -1.68 7.33
CA SER A 76 15.09 -1.40 8.39
C SER A 76 15.48 0.07 8.45
N TYR A 77 15.62 0.71 7.28
CA TYR A 77 15.94 2.13 7.20
C TYR A 77 14.76 3.01 7.60
N LEU A 78 13.54 2.69 7.15
CA LEU A 78 12.35 3.45 7.53
C LEU A 78 12.06 3.34 9.03
N LEU A 79 12.31 2.17 9.63
CA LEU A 79 12.21 1.95 11.06
C LEU A 79 13.29 2.73 11.82
N GLU A 80 14.55 2.66 11.39
CA GLU A 80 15.64 3.46 11.96
C GLU A 80 15.33 4.97 11.87
N LEU A 81 14.82 5.43 10.73
CA LEU A 81 14.43 6.82 10.53
C LEU A 81 13.27 7.22 11.44
N TYR A 82 12.28 6.33 11.61
CA TYR A 82 11.16 6.52 12.54
C TYR A 82 11.64 6.66 13.99
N ASP A 83 12.54 5.78 14.44
CA ASP A 83 13.06 5.76 15.81
C ASP A 83 14.03 6.93 16.10
N THR A 84 14.80 7.38 15.11
CA THR A 84 15.81 8.44 15.28
C THR A 84 15.29 9.85 15.01
N SER A 85 14.18 9.98 14.27
CA SER A 85 13.58 11.28 13.91
C SER A 85 12.27 11.67 14.62
N PRO A 86 11.81 11.06 15.74
CA PRO A 86 10.46 11.31 16.28
C PRO A 86 10.28 12.75 16.79
N GLN A 87 11.38 13.47 17.09
CA GLN A 87 11.34 14.87 17.50
C GLN A 87 11.37 15.87 16.34
N SER A 88 11.58 15.42 15.10
CA SER A 88 11.56 16.32 13.95
C SER A 88 10.13 16.73 13.62
N LYS A 89 9.94 18.03 13.33
CA LYS A 89 8.63 18.58 12.95
C LYS A 89 8.04 17.84 11.75
N TRP A 90 8.86 17.53 10.74
CA TRP A 90 8.39 16.88 9.52
C TRP A 90 7.94 15.43 9.77
N MET A 91 8.64 14.66 10.63
CA MET A 91 8.23 13.29 10.97
C MET A 91 6.93 13.30 11.77
N THR A 92 6.78 14.23 12.71
CA THR A 92 5.54 14.41 13.47
C THR A 92 4.36 14.75 12.54
N GLU A 93 4.57 15.64 11.56
CA GLU A 93 3.55 15.97 10.56
C GLU A 93 3.20 14.77 9.68
N LEU A 94 4.20 14.02 9.21
CA LEU A 94 3.99 12.82 8.40
C LEU A 94 3.20 11.76 9.17
N CYS A 95 3.58 11.47 10.41
CA CYS A 95 2.89 10.50 11.26
C CYS A 95 1.41 10.84 11.39
N LYS A 96 1.07 12.09 11.70
CA LYS A 96 -0.34 12.55 11.77
C LYS A 96 -1.10 12.35 10.46
N VAL A 97 -0.43 12.51 9.32
CA VAL A 97 -1.05 12.33 8.00
C VAL A 97 -1.24 10.86 7.66
N ILE A 98 -0.33 9.97 8.07
CA ILE A 98 -0.41 8.55 7.74
C ILE A 98 -1.22 7.71 8.74
N THR A 99 -1.48 8.22 9.94
CA THR A 99 -2.29 7.55 10.98
C THR A 99 -3.62 6.98 10.47
N PRO A 100 -4.44 7.69 9.67
CA PRO A 100 -5.71 7.14 9.17
C PRO A 100 -5.56 5.84 8.38
N LEU A 101 -4.43 5.68 7.67
CA LEU A 101 -4.11 4.42 6.98
C LEU A 101 -3.68 3.34 7.98
N ALA A 102 -2.85 3.67 8.97
CA ALA A 102 -2.41 2.72 10.00
C ALA A 102 -3.57 2.13 10.82
N GLU A 103 -4.60 2.95 11.06
CA GLU A 103 -5.84 2.54 11.74
C GLU A 103 -6.59 1.42 11.00
N VAL A 104 -6.50 1.39 9.66
CA VAL A 104 -7.27 0.47 8.80
C VAL A 104 -6.41 -0.57 8.09
N TYR A 105 -5.10 -0.50 8.25
CA TYR A 105 -4.15 -1.27 7.47
C TYR A 105 -4.37 -2.79 7.58
N ASP A 106 -4.72 -3.25 8.78
CA ASP A 106 -4.96 -4.66 9.13
C ASP A 106 -6.42 -5.10 8.94
N SER A 107 -7.17 -4.41 8.09
CA SER A 107 -8.54 -4.78 7.77
C SER A 107 -8.58 -5.65 6.51
N ILE A 108 -9.59 -6.52 6.41
CA ILE A 108 -9.79 -7.37 5.24
C ILE A 108 -9.99 -6.56 3.94
N GLY A 109 -10.47 -5.32 4.03
CA GLY A 109 -10.59 -4.42 2.87
C GLY A 109 -9.25 -4.01 2.27
N ASN A 110 -8.14 -4.19 2.99
CA ASN A 110 -6.79 -4.02 2.48
C ASN A 110 -6.18 -5.32 1.93
N LEU A 111 -6.98 -6.37 1.74
CA LEU A 111 -6.60 -7.56 1.01
C LEU A 111 -7.35 -7.62 -0.32
N PHE A 112 -6.81 -8.39 -1.25
CA PHE A 112 -7.46 -8.77 -2.50
C PHE A 112 -6.99 -10.16 -2.94
N PRO A 113 -7.80 -10.91 -3.72
CA PRO A 113 -7.35 -12.16 -4.32
C PRO A 113 -6.22 -11.90 -5.30
N ILE A 114 -5.27 -12.83 -5.42
CA ILE A 114 -4.19 -12.75 -6.41
C ILE A 114 -3.91 -14.13 -7.01
N TYR A 115 -3.35 -14.20 -8.21
CA TYR A 115 -2.96 -15.47 -8.83
C TYR A 115 -1.60 -15.99 -8.31
N PRO A 116 -1.31 -17.29 -8.43
CA PRO A 116 -0.02 -17.86 -8.06
C PRO A 116 1.14 -17.14 -8.76
N GLY A 117 2.14 -16.68 -8.00
CA GLY A 117 3.26 -15.89 -8.54
C GLY A 117 2.98 -14.41 -8.73
N GLY A 118 1.73 -13.96 -8.54
CA GLY A 118 1.35 -12.56 -8.64
C GLY A 118 2.10 -11.63 -7.68
N ASN A 119 2.42 -12.07 -6.45
CA ASN A 119 3.22 -11.27 -5.51
C ASN A 119 4.62 -10.94 -6.05
N GLN A 120 5.28 -11.92 -6.68
CA GLN A 120 6.61 -11.69 -7.25
C GLN A 120 6.52 -10.71 -8.42
N PHE A 121 5.48 -10.84 -9.24
CA PHE A 121 5.25 -9.95 -10.37
C PHE A 121 4.93 -8.52 -9.91
N LYS A 122 4.03 -8.36 -8.92
CA LYS A 122 3.70 -7.08 -8.30
C LYS A 122 4.92 -6.37 -7.71
N GLY A 123 5.79 -7.11 -7.02
CA GLY A 123 7.04 -6.56 -6.47
C GLY A 123 8.11 -6.21 -7.51
N THR A 124 8.03 -6.75 -8.74
CA THR A 124 9.06 -6.55 -9.78
C THR A 124 8.65 -5.59 -10.90
N CYS A 125 7.35 -5.34 -11.08
CA CYS A 125 6.82 -4.48 -12.15
C CYS A 125 7.02 -2.97 -11.92
N GLY A 126 7.66 -2.57 -10.82
CA GLY A 126 7.98 -1.16 -10.56
C GLY A 126 6.78 -0.30 -10.16
N CYS A 127 5.66 -0.91 -9.76
CA CYS A 127 4.43 -0.21 -9.39
C CYS A 127 4.33 0.12 -7.88
N LEU A 128 5.37 -0.18 -7.10
CA LEU A 128 5.46 0.12 -5.65
C LEU A 128 4.33 -0.50 -4.83
N ASP A 129 3.87 -1.67 -5.24
CA ASP A 129 2.72 -2.34 -4.63
C ASP A 129 1.47 -1.44 -4.55
N MET A 130 1.35 -0.48 -5.47
CA MET A 130 0.19 0.41 -5.60
C MET A 130 -0.77 -0.14 -6.66
N PRO A 131 -2.00 -0.51 -6.29
CA PRO A 131 -2.94 -1.13 -7.22
C PRO A 131 -3.37 -0.16 -8.33
N ASP A 132 -3.50 1.13 -8.02
CA ASP A 132 -3.82 2.20 -8.98
C ASP A 132 -2.81 2.31 -10.13
N ILE A 133 -1.56 1.89 -9.91
CA ILE A 133 -0.48 1.86 -10.91
C ILE A 133 -0.35 0.46 -11.50
N PHE A 134 -0.44 -0.57 -10.65
CA PHE A 134 -0.28 -1.98 -11.03
C PHE A 134 -1.25 -2.38 -12.15
N PHE A 135 -2.56 -2.19 -11.97
CA PHE A 135 -3.57 -2.61 -12.95
C PHE A 135 -3.57 -1.79 -14.26
N ARG A 136 -2.71 -0.75 -14.35
CA ARG A 136 -2.57 0.09 -15.55
C ARG A 136 -1.28 -0.18 -16.31
N ASN A 137 -0.38 -0.98 -15.74
CA ASN A 137 0.88 -1.29 -16.37
C ASN A 137 0.63 -2.21 -17.57
N GLU A 138 1.13 -1.83 -18.75
CA GLU A 138 0.89 -2.61 -19.97
C GLU A 138 1.37 -4.06 -19.91
N GLN A 139 2.43 -4.34 -19.16
CA GLN A 139 2.93 -5.72 -18.99
C GLN A 139 1.97 -6.55 -18.14
N VAL A 140 1.37 -5.89 -17.14
CA VAL A 140 0.31 -6.45 -16.29
C VAL A 140 -0.92 -6.70 -17.17
N LEU A 141 -1.41 -5.68 -17.89
CA LEU A 141 -2.54 -5.77 -18.83
C LEU A 141 -2.37 -6.84 -19.93
N LYS A 142 -1.15 -7.04 -20.46
CA LYS A 142 -0.86 -8.07 -21.49
C LYS A 142 -0.86 -9.50 -20.93
N LEU A 143 -0.52 -9.68 -19.66
CA LEU A 143 -0.72 -10.95 -18.94
C LEU A 143 -2.18 -11.11 -18.46
N GLU A 144 -2.92 -9.99 -18.38
CA GLU A 144 -4.23 -9.81 -17.78
C GLU A 144 -5.37 -9.59 -18.80
N LEU A 145 -5.64 -10.60 -19.62
CA LEU A 145 -7.04 -10.85 -20.03
C LEU A 145 -7.63 -12.00 -19.23
N PHE A 146 -6.83 -13.02 -18.92
CA PHE A 146 -7.30 -14.18 -18.15
C PHE A 146 -7.39 -13.85 -16.66
N TYR A 147 -6.29 -13.45 -16.02
CA TYR A 147 -6.25 -13.26 -14.57
C TYR A 147 -7.09 -12.09 -14.06
N THR A 148 -7.11 -10.93 -14.73
CA THR A 148 -7.96 -9.80 -14.27
C THR A 148 -9.44 -10.10 -14.39
N SER A 149 -9.87 -10.85 -15.41
CA SER A 149 -11.26 -11.29 -15.50
C SER A 149 -11.63 -12.26 -14.36
N GLU A 150 -10.74 -13.18 -13.99
CA GLU A 150 -10.94 -14.08 -12.84
C GLU A 150 -10.90 -13.31 -11.52
N LEU A 151 -9.99 -12.35 -11.36
CA LEU A 151 -9.89 -11.50 -10.18
C LEU A 151 -11.13 -10.63 -10.00
N LEU A 152 -11.65 -10.02 -11.06
CA LEU A 152 -12.88 -9.22 -11.02
C LEU A 152 -14.12 -10.07 -10.77
N HIS A 153 -14.16 -11.31 -11.26
CA HIS A 153 -15.21 -12.26 -10.92
C HIS A 153 -15.18 -12.61 -9.42
N THR A 154 -13.98 -12.71 -8.83
CA THR A 154 -13.79 -13.09 -7.42
C THR A 154 -13.88 -11.92 -6.44
N ASP A 155 -13.47 -10.72 -6.85
CA ASP A 155 -13.58 -9.48 -6.10
C ASP A 155 -14.09 -8.34 -7.00
N PRO A 156 -15.42 -8.15 -7.11
CA PRO A 156 -16.00 -7.08 -7.92
C PRO A 156 -15.66 -5.69 -7.40
N LEU A 157 -15.17 -5.56 -6.16
CA LEU A 157 -14.76 -4.28 -5.58
C LEU A 157 -13.40 -3.81 -6.12
N LEU A 158 -12.67 -4.65 -6.87
CA LEU A 158 -11.47 -4.23 -7.60
C LEU A 158 -11.80 -3.31 -8.77
N ASP A 159 -13.00 -3.41 -9.35
CA ASP A 159 -13.41 -2.59 -10.50
C ASP A 159 -13.35 -1.09 -10.17
N ASP A 160 -13.76 -0.70 -8.96
CA ASP A 160 -13.64 0.69 -8.49
C ASP A 160 -12.18 1.17 -8.43
N ILE A 161 -11.24 0.28 -8.09
CA ILE A 161 -9.82 0.63 -7.98
C ILE A 161 -9.21 0.80 -9.37
N ILE A 162 -9.55 -0.10 -10.29
CA ILE A 162 -9.07 -0.10 -11.67
C ILE A 162 -9.60 1.14 -12.40
N ASN A 163 -10.89 1.44 -12.25
CA ASN A 163 -11.56 2.49 -13.00
C ASN A 163 -11.43 3.88 -12.36
N ASN A 164 -11.16 3.97 -11.06
CA ASN A 164 -10.99 5.25 -10.35
C ASN A 164 -9.60 5.36 -9.68
N PRO A 165 -8.50 5.38 -10.45
CA PRO A 165 -7.15 5.44 -9.89
C PRO A 165 -6.90 6.78 -9.17
N LEU A 166 -6.30 6.71 -7.98
CA LEU A 166 -5.92 7.88 -7.18
C LEU A 166 -4.58 8.49 -7.62
N VAL A 167 -3.75 7.71 -8.31
CA VAL A 167 -2.46 8.09 -8.89
C VAL A 167 -2.25 7.40 -10.22
N ASN A 168 -1.56 8.06 -11.15
CA ASN A 168 -1.39 7.54 -12.50
C ASN A 168 -0.17 6.64 -12.69
N ASP A 169 0.94 7.05 -12.09
CA ASP A 169 2.23 6.39 -12.19
C ASP A 169 3.09 6.78 -10.98
N VAL A 170 4.24 6.14 -10.86
CA VAL A 170 5.17 6.37 -9.75
C VAL A 170 5.67 7.82 -9.74
N SER A 171 5.95 8.40 -10.90
CA SER A 171 6.42 9.78 -11.00
C SER A 171 5.40 10.77 -10.44
N GLY A 172 4.13 10.59 -10.77
CA GLY A 172 3.01 11.36 -10.25
C GLY A 172 2.89 11.28 -8.74
N MET A 173 3.11 10.09 -8.16
CA MET A 173 3.09 9.90 -6.70
C MET A 173 4.23 10.64 -5.98
N PHE A 174 5.45 10.61 -6.53
CA PHE A 174 6.59 11.33 -5.97
C PHE A 174 6.55 12.86 -6.22
N SER A 175 5.73 13.29 -7.18
CA SER A 175 5.52 14.70 -7.52
C SER A 175 4.44 15.39 -6.66
N LEU A 176 3.77 14.65 -5.77
CA LEU A 176 2.76 15.22 -4.87
C LEU A 176 3.38 16.23 -3.90
N ASP A 177 2.60 17.28 -3.61
CA ASP A 177 2.82 18.16 -2.48
C ASP A 177 2.21 17.57 -1.19
N LYS A 178 2.53 18.14 -0.03
CA LYS A 178 2.03 17.67 1.28
C LYS A 178 0.50 17.60 1.34
N LYS A 179 -0.22 18.54 0.72
CA LYS A 179 -1.69 18.58 0.74
C LYS A 179 -2.27 17.45 -0.10
N LYS A 180 -1.76 17.26 -1.32
CA LYS A 180 -2.19 16.19 -2.21
C LYS A 180 -1.84 14.80 -1.66
N TYR A 181 -0.68 14.64 -1.03
CA TYR A 181 -0.32 13.40 -0.33
C TYR A 181 -1.29 13.09 0.81
N LYS A 182 -1.64 14.09 1.64
CA LYS A 182 -2.67 13.91 2.67
C LYS A 182 -4.02 13.48 2.09
N THR A 183 -4.44 14.09 0.99
CA THR A 183 -5.67 13.68 0.28
C THR A 183 -5.57 12.23 -0.21
N LEU A 184 -4.45 11.83 -0.82
CA LEU A 184 -4.21 10.46 -1.26
C LEU A 184 -4.36 9.46 -0.11
N ILE A 185 -3.68 9.69 1.01
CA ILE A 185 -3.73 8.79 2.17
C ILE A 185 -5.15 8.66 2.72
N ASN A 186 -5.87 9.77 2.86
CA ASN A 186 -7.26 9.74 3.32
C ASN A 186 -8.17 8.97 2.35
N ASN A 187 -7.97 9.13 1.04
CA ASN A 187 -8.75 8.41 0.04
C ASN A 187 -8.46 6.90 0.07
N ILE A 188 -7.20 6.49 0.22
CA ILE A 188 -6.82 5.08 0.38
C ILE A 188 -7.46 4.52 1.66
N ALA A 189 -7.33 5.21 2.79
CA ALA A 189 -7.92 4.77 4.05
C ALA A 189 -9.44 4.62 3.95
N ASN A 190 -10.13 5.58 3.32
CA ASN A 190 -11.58 5.51 3.10
C ASN A 190 -11.97 4.36 2.16
N ARG A 191 -11.21 4.11 1.10
CA ARG A 191 -11.42 2.98 0.19
C ARG A 191 -11.28 1.64 0.93
N ILE A 192 -10.26 1.50 1.77
CA ILE A 192 -10.08 0.31 2.62
C ILE A 192 -11.24 0.13 3.61
N LYS A 193 -11.71 1.21 4.25
CA LYS A 193 -12.88 1.18 5.16
C LYS A 193 -14.14 0.73 4.42
N LYS A 194 -14.41 1.33 3.26
CA LYS A 194 -15.55 0.99 2.41
C LYS A 194 -15.51 -0.49 2.01
N ARG A 195 -14.38 -0.95 1.46
CA ARG A 195 -14.18 -2.36 1.09
C ARG A 195 -14.37 -3.31 2.27
N SER A 196 -13.84 -2.97 3.45
CA SER A 196 -14.01 -3.79 4.65
C SER A 196 -15.48 -3.94 5.03
N SER A 197 -16.27 -2.86 4.94
CA SER A 197 -17.71 -2.90 5.20
C SER A 197 -18.44 -3.77 4.18
N GLU A 198 -18.12 -3.62 2.88
CA GLU A 198 -18.76 -4.37 1.80
C GLU A 198 -18.43 -5.86 1.88
N ILE A 199 -17.16 -6.22 2.13
CA ILE A 199 -16.75 -7.61 2.36
C ILE A 199 -17.42 -8.18 3.60
N GLY A 200 -17.56 -7.38 4.66
CA GLY A 200 -18.29 -7.77 5.86
C GLY A 200 -19.74 -8.18 5.60
N MET A 201 -20.39 -7.57 4.60
CA MET A 201 -21.74 -7.94 4.17
C MET A 201 -21.79 -9.25 3.34
N LEU A 202 -20.68 -9.61 2.69
CA LEU A 202 -20.54 -10.87 1.94
C LEU A 202 -20.23 -12.07 2.84
N LEU A 203 -19.68 -11.83 4.03
CA LEU A 203 -19.43 -12.90 4.99
C LEU A 203 -20.76 -13.45 5.52
N PRO A 204 -20.97 -14.78 5.51
CA PRO A 204 -22.17 -15.37 6.08
C PRO A 204 -22.36 -14.87 7.52
N GLN A 205 -23.52 -14.28 7.81
CA GLN A 205 -23.93 -14.00 9.18
C GLN A 205 -23.94 -15.35 9.91
N ASN A 206 -23.17 -15.48 10.99
CA ASN A 206 -23.24 -16.68 11.81
C ASN A 206 -24.66 -16.71 12.40
N ASN A 207 -25.53 -17.55 11.84
CA ASN A 207 -26.74 -17.97 12.54
C ASN A 207 -26.26 -18.85 13.71
N THR A 208 -26.09 -18.24 14.88
CA THR A 208 -26.00 -18.94 16.17
C THR A 208 -27.27 -19.72 16.44
#